data_AF-A0A8T3E307-F1
#
_entry.id   AF-A0A8T3E307-F1
#
_cell.length_a   1.000
_cell.length_b   1.000
_cell.length_c   1.000
_cell.angle_alpha   90.00
_cell.angle_beta   90.00
_cell.angle_gamma   90.00
#
_symmetry.space_group_name_H-M   'P 1'
#
loop_
_entity.id
_entity.type
_entity.pdbx_description
1 polymer ?
#
loop_
_entity_poly.entity_id
_entity_poly.type
_entity_poly.pdbx_seq_one_letter_code
_entity_poly.pdbx_strand_id
1 'polypeptide(L)'
;MCNRFFLTSFGALYISDVQKEDALSTYRCITRHKYSGETRQSNGARLSVMDPTESMPSILDSFQSGEVQVGGSVELPCIASGYPNPTIRWLKDGRPLPTDSRWTRRLTGLTISDLRLEDSGNYICEVTNSFGSKEVTGHLNVIGTLIWDAMANHVPETCRQGDTVGQSAITCTPEPVCITVATIKDVEGNMAVIF
;
A
#
# COMPACT_ATOMS: atom_id res chain seq x y z
N MET A 1 12.55 20.90 -13.64
CA MET A 1 13.67 20.08 -13.13
C MET A 1 13.08 19.01 -12.25
N CYS A 2 13.36 17.72 -12.51
CA CYS A 2 12.88 16.64 -11.65
C CYS A 2 13.69 16.64 -10.34
N ASN A 3 13.03 16.47 -9.20
CA ASN A 3 13.72 16.26 -7.93
C ASN A 3 14.47 14.92 -7.99
N ARG A 4 15.73 14.89 -7.57
CA ARG A 4 16.60 13.69 -7.55
C ARG A 4 16.90 13.15 -6.15
N PHE A 5 16.39 13.84 -5.13
CA PHE A 5 16.53 13.47 -3.73
C PHE A 5 15.20 12.97 -3.21
N PHE A 6 15.20 11.75 -2.69
CA PHE A 6 14.01 11.06 -2.22
C PHE A 6 14.27 10.43 -0.85
N LEU A 7 13.21 10.24 -0.07
CA LEU A 7 13.27 9.41 1.13
C LEU A 7 12.63 8.06 0.81
N THR A 8 13.30 7.00 1.24
CA THR A 8 12.74 5.64 1.30
C THR A 8 11.62 5.58 2.34
N SER A 9 10.80 4.54 2.28
CA SER A 9 9.70 4.26 3.22
C SER A 9 10.17 4.18 4.68
N PHE A 10 11.42 3.75 4.90
CA PHE A 10 12.07 3.64 6.21
C PHE A 10 12.96 4.85 6.57
N GLY A 11 12.90 5.94 5.79
CA GLY A 11 13.52 7.22 6.14
C GLY A 11 14.98 7.41 5.75
N ALA A 12 15.58 6.48 5.00
CA ALA A 12 16.90 6.70 4.39
C ALA A 12 16.81 7.62 3.16
N LEU A 13 17.85 8.45 2.96
CA LEU A 13 17.98 9.32 1.79
C LEU A 13 18.46 8.50 0.58
N TYR A 14 17.66 8.52 -0.48
CA TYR A 14 18.01 8.01 -1.80
C TYR A 14 18.30 9.18 -2.73
N ILE A 15 19.47 9.16 -3.37
CA ILE A 15 19.88 10.16 -4.35
C ILE A 15 20.00 9.44 -5.68
N SER A 16 19.11 9.78 -6.61
CA SER A 16 19.22 9.28 -7.97
C SER A 16 20.28 10.03 -8.74
N ASP A 17 21.04 9.31 -9.55
CA ASP A 17 22.05 9.90 -10.45
C ASP A 17 23.02 10.82 -9.69
N VAL A 18 23.78 10.23 -8.76
CA VAL A 18 24.74 10.92 -7.90
C VAL A 18 25.83 11.60 -8.74
N GLN A 19 26.05 12.88 -8.48
CA GLN A 19 27.04 13.71 -9.17
C GLN A 19 28.20 14.10 -8.24
N LYS A 20 29.34 14.52 -8.80
CA LYS A 20 30.53 14.89 -8.00
C LYS A 20 30.27 16.08 -7.07
N GLU A 21 29.40 17.00 -7.48
CA GLU A 21 28.94 18.14 -6.70
C GLU A 21 28.13 17.75 -5.45
N ASP A 22 27.56 16.53 -5.40
CA ASP A 22 26.84 16.05 -4.22
C ASP A 22 27.74 15.89 -2.99
N ALA A 23 29.03 15.65 -3.22
CA ALA A 23 30.05 15.56 -2.17
C ALA A 23 30.32 16.93 -1.49
N LEU A 24 29.93 18.04 -2.12
CA LEU A 24 30.11 19.37 -1.57
C LEU A 24 29.09 19.68 -0.45
N SER A 25 27.98 18.95 -0.41
CA SER A 25 26.90 19.14 0.56
C SER A 25 27.14 18.37 1.87
N THR A 26 26.59 18.89 2.98
CA THR A 26 26.52 18.18 4.26
C THR A 26 25.09 17.73 4.54
N TYR A 27 24.89 16.42 4.63
CA TYR A 27 23.60 15.78 4.88
C TYR A 27 23.41 15.56 6.38
N ARG A 28 22.16 15.73 6.85
CA ARG A 28 21.79 15.52 8.25
C ARG A 28 20.43 14.83 8.30
N CYS A 29 20.28 13.89 9.22
CA CYS A 29 19.00 13.29 9.52
C CYS A 29 18.32 14.10 10.64
N ILE A 30 17.07 14.50 10.40
CA ILE A 30 16.24 15.16 11.41
C ILE A 30 15.03 14.27 11.66
N THR A 31 14.89 13.80 12.90
CA THR A 31 13.77 12.99 13.34
C THR A 31 12.83 13.82 14.18
N ARG A 32 11.51 13.67 13.98
CA ARG A 32 10.48 14.30 14.80
C ARG A 32 9.68 13.20 15.50
N HIS A 33 9.58 13.26 16.82
CA HIS A 33 8.72 12.37 17.56
C HIS A 33 7.24 12.75 17.32
N LYS A 34 6.43 11.77 16.89
CA LYS A 34 5.05 12.00 16.44
C LYS A 34 4.15 12.63 17.51
N TYR A 35 4.34 12.28 18.78
CA TYR A 35 3.43 12.69 19.86
C TYR A 35 3.91 13.91 20.64
N SER A 36 5.19 13.95 21.02
CA SER A 36 5.75 15.08 21.77
C SER A 36 6.12 16.25 20.87
N GLY A 37 6.26 16.02 19.56
CA GLY A 37 6.76 17.01 18.61
C GLY A 37 8.26 17.30 18.72
N GLU A 38 8.96 16.69 19.70
CA GLU A 38 10.39 16.86 19.92
C GLU A 38 11.18 16.46 18.67
N THR A 39 12.12 17.31 18.25
CA THR A 39 12.99 17.04 17.12
C THR A 39 14.41 16.79 17.58
N ARG A 40 15.06 15.79 16.98
CA ARG A 40 16.48 15.50 17.16
C ARG A 40 17.17 15.49 15.81
N GLN A 41 18.44 15.90 15.81
CA GLN A 41 19.25 16.02 14.61
C GLN A 41 20.57 15.25 14.79
N SER A 42 20.99 14.56 13.73
CA SER A 42 22.28 13.88 13.70
C SER A 42 23.46 14.84 13.47
N ASN A 43 24.67 14.32 13.64
CA ASN A 43 25.86 14.95 13.07
C ASN A 43 25.77 15.04 11.53
N GLY A 44 26.58 15.92 10.95
CA GLY A 44 26.69 16.07 9.50
C GLY A 44 27.53 14.97 8.86
N ALA A 45 27.05 14.44 7.73
CA ALA A 45 27.77 13.49 6.89
C ALA A 45 28.02 14.09 5.49
N ARG A 46 29.11 13.68 4.84
CA ARG A 46 29.43 14.08 3.47
C ARG A 46 29.64 12.82 2.63
N LEU A 47 29.30 12.90 1.36
CA LEU A 47 29.48 11.79 0.43
C LEU A 47 30.92 11.75 -0.08
N SER A 48 31.43 10.55 -0.31
CA SER A 48 32.64 10.33 -1.11
C SER A 48 32.21 9.75 -2.44
N VAL A 49 32.25 10.56 -3.50
CA VAL A 49 31.80 10.17 -4.85
C VAL A 49 33.00 9.66 -5.63
N MET A 50 33.01 8.36 -5.87
CA MET A 50 34.02 7.67 -6.69
C MET A 50 33.54 7.58 -8.14
N ASP A 51 34.46 7.31 -9.07
CA ASP A 51 34.09 7.05 -10.46
C ASP A 51 33.23 5.78 -10.55
N PRO A 52 32.26 5.74 -11.49
CA PRO A 52 31.24 4.70 -11.50
C PRO A 52 31.84 3.32 -11.80
N THR A 53 31.47 2.35 -10.97
CA THR A 53 31.81 0.94 -11.16
C THR A 53 30.56 0.19 -11.59
N GLU A 54 30.66 -0.58 -12.67
CA GLU A 54 29.57 -1.40 -13.19
C GLU A 54 29.07 -2.37 -12.12
N SER A 55 27.75 -2.44 -11.98
CA SER A 55 27.09 -3.27 -10.96
C SER A 55 25.70 -3.68 -11.38
N MET A 56 25.35 -4.93 -11.08
CA MET A 56 24.01 -5.47 -11.27
C MET A 56 22.99 -4.73 -10.38
N PRO A 57 21.70 -4.66 -10.75
CA PRO A 57 20.70 -3.99 -9.95
C PRO A 57 20.54 -4.65 -8.57
N SER A 58 20.32 -3.83 -7.55
CA SER A 58 19.96 -4.25 -6.20
C SER A 58 18.78 -3.45 -5.70
N ILE A 59 17.76 -4.12 -5.18
CA ILE A 59 16.57 -3.46 -4.63
C ILE A 59 16.89 -3.00 -3.21
N LEU A 60 16.69 -1.70 -2.95
CA LEU A 60 16.97 -1.03 -1.67
C LEU A 60 15.70 -0.82 -0.83
N ASP A 61 14.59 -0.53 -1.48
CA ASP A 61 13.28 -0.34 -0.85
C ASP A 61 12.21 -0.90 -1.77
N SER A 62 11.20 -1.57 -1.21
CA SER A 62 10.15 -2.20 -2.00
C SER A 62 8.86 -2.36 -1.23
N PHE A 63 7.74 -2.25 -1.94
CA PHE A 63 6.42 -2.54 -1.40
C PHE A 63 6.36 -3.98 -0.94
N GLN A 64 5.96 -4.15 0.32
CA GLN A 64 5.57 -5.43 0.89
C GLN A 64 4.04 -5.54 0.85
N SER A 65 3.47 -6.66 1.29
CA SER A 65 2.02 -6.80 1.31
C SER A 65 1.34 -5.79 2.25
N GLY A 66 0.18 -5.27 1.84
CA GLY A 66 -0.54 -4.26 2.60
C GLY A 66 -2.02 -4.17 2.23
N GLU A 67 -2.79 -3.47 3.07
CA GLU A 67 -4.22 -3.31 2.93
C GLU A 67 -4.62 -1.83 2.93
N VAL A 68 -5.48 -1.44 2.00
CA VAL A 68 -5.92 -0.04 1.83
C VAL A 68 -7.41 0.00 1.49
N GLN A 69 -8.10 1.03 1.95
CA GLN A 69 -9.52 1.19 1.69
C GLN A 69 -9.81 1.71 0.27
N VAL A 70 -10.92 1.27 -0.31
CA VAL A 70 -11.48 1.82 -1.57
C VAL A 70 -11.58 3.34 -1.51
N GLY A 71 -11.30 3.99 -2.63
CA GLY A 71 -11.24 5.46 -2.78
C GLY A 71 -9.96 6.08 -2.21
N GLY A 72 -9.15 5.30 -1.48
CA GLY A 72 -7.85 5.73 -0.96
C GLY A 72 -6.78 5.87 -2.04
N SER A 73 -5.55 6.11 -1.60
CA SER A 73 -4.36 6.11 -2.45
C SER A 73 -3.25 5.33 -1.77
N VAL A 74 -2.41 4.67 -2.56
CA VAL A 74 -1.27 3.89 -2.06
C VAL A 74 -0.01 4.21 -2.85
N GLU A 75 1.12 4.22 -2.16
CA GLU A 75 2.44 4.25 -2.77
C GLU A 75 3.09 2.88 -2.60
N LEU A 76 3.46 2.27 -3.73
CA LEU A 76 4.18 1.02 -3.79
C LEU A 76 5.65 1.36 -4.06
N PRO A 77 6.52 1.46 -3.04
CA PRO A 77 7.92 1.79 -3.25
C PRO A 77 8.60 0.72 -4.11
N CYS A 78 9.53 1.16 -4.94
CA CYS A 78 10.52 0.30 -5.57
C CYS A 78 11.74 1.15 -5.94
N ILE A 79 12.72 1.16 -5.04
CA ILE A 79 13.96 1.91 -5.18
C ILE A 79 15.06 0.88 -5.39
N ALA A 80 15.86 1.06 -6.43
CA ALA A 80 16.98 0.19 -6.73
C ALA A 80 18.26 0.99 -6.99
N SER A 81 19.40 0.40 -6.64
CA SER A 81 20.73 0.86 -7.04
C SER A 81 21.30 -0.04 -8.12
N GLY A 82 22.34 0.45 -8.79
CA GLY A 82 23.08 -0.27 -9.83
C GLY A 82 23.68 0.73 -10.81
N TYR A 83 24.74 0.31 -11.51
CA TYR A 83 25.35 1.14 -12.55
C TYR A 83 25.58 0.31 -13.83
N PRO A 84 25.08 0.74 -15.00
CA PRO A 84 24.22 1.91 -15.24
C PRO A 84 22.92 1.90 -14.42
N ASN A 85 22.34 3.08 -14.18
CA ASN A 85 21.12 3.25 -13.38
C ASN A 85 20.01 2.31 -13.89
N PRO A 86 19.40 1.49 -13.02
CA PRO A 86 18.40 0.54 -13.44
C PRO A 86 17.11 1.22 -13.88
N THR A 87 16.46 0.63 -14.87
CA THR A 87 15.10 0.98 -15.29
C THR A 87 14.09 0.15 -14.51
N ILE A 88 12.93 0.72 -14.21
CA ILE A 88 11.88 0.08 -13.43
C ILE A 88 10.70 -0.26 -14.34
N ARG A 89 10.25 -1.52 -14.30
CA ARG A 89 9.05 -2.01 -14.95
C ARG A 89 8.11 -2.60 -13.90
N TRP A 90 6.82 -2.36 -14.04
CA TRP A 90 5.81 -2.86 -13.13
C TRP A 90 4.85 -3.82 -13.83
N LEU A 91 4.45 -4.85 -13.10
CA LEU A 91 3.41 -5.81 -13.48
C LEU A 91 2.38 -5.93 -12.37
N LYS A 92 1.12 -6.18 -12.75
CA LYS A 92 0.05 -6.62 -11.85
C LYS A 92 -0.37 -8.02 -12.28
N ASP A 93 -0.30 -8.98 -11.36
CA ASP A 93 -0.66 -10.39 -11.59
C ASP A 93 0.05 -10.97 -12.82
N GLY A 94 1.33 -10.63 -12.98
CA GLY A 94 2.18 -11.05 -14.10
C GLY A 94 1.93 -10.32 -15.43
N ARG A 95 1.00 -9.36 -15.48
CA ARG A 95 0.65 -8.61 -16.71
C ARG A 95 1.11 -7.15 -16.62
N PRO A 96 1.46 -6.51 -17.74
CA PRO A 96 1.75 -5.08 -17.75
C PRO A 96 0.61 -4.27 -17.15
N LEU A 97 0.97 -3.27 -16.35
CA LEU A 97 -0.02 -2.35 -15.79
C LEU A 97 -0.87 -1.71 -16.91
N PRO A 98 -2.20 -1.64 -16.77
CA PRO A 98 -3.06 -0.92 -17.71
C PRO A 98 -2.66 0.55 -17.83
N THR A 99 -3.02 1.16 -18.96
CA THR A 99 -2.94 2.62 -19.09
C THR A 99 -4.13 3.23 -18.36
N ASP A 100 -3.87 3.70 -17.14
CA ASP A 100 -4.85 4.34 -16.28
C ASP A 100 -4.25 5.63 -15.72
N SER A 101 -4.98 6.74 -15.81
CA SER A 101 -4.55 8.04 -15.28
C SER A 101 -4.39 8.06 -13.76
N ARG A 102 -5.03 7.12 -13.05
CA ARG A 102 -4.87 6.92 -11.60
C ARG A 102 -3.47 6.43 -11.22
N TRP A 103 -2.71 5.90 -12.19
CA TRP A 103 -1.46 5.17 -11.94
C TRP A 103 -0.29 6.04 -12.36
N THR A 104 0.46 6.55 -11.37
CA THR A 104 1.62 7.42 -11.60
C THR A 104 2.91 6.67 -11.31
N ARG A 105 3.72 6.45 -12.34
CA ARG A 105 5.07 5.86 -12.20
C ARG A 105 6.07 6.94 -11.83
N ARG A 106 6.82 6.71 -10.75
CA ARG A 106 7.89 7.59 -10.26
C ARG A 106 9.18 6.79 -10.17
N LEU A 107 10.29 7.48 -9.99
CA LEU A 107 11.58 6.84 -9.75
C LEU A 107 11.61 6.07 -8.43
N THR A 108 10.80 6.50 -7.46
CA THR A 108 10.69 5.87 -6.14
C THR A 108 9.69 4.71 -6.08
N GLY A 109 8.89 4.50 -7.12
CA GLY A 109 7.85 3.48 -7.12
C GLY A 109 6.60 3.84 -7.92
N LEU A 110 5.49 3.17 -7.62
CA LEU A 110 4.20 3.38 -8.26
C LEU A 110 3.20 4.00 -7.26
N THR A 111 2.55 5.10 -7.65
CA THR A 111 1.41 5.63 -6.89
C THR A 111 0.11 5.25 -7.61
N ILE A 112 -0.86 4.72 -6.87
CA ILE A 112 -2.21 4.43 -7.36
C ILE A 112 -3.20 5.25 -6.54
N SER A 113 -3.97 6.12 -7.20
CA SER A 113 -5.04 6.90 -6.57
C SER A 113 -6.42 6.34 -6.91
N ASP A 114 -7.45 6.78 -6.18
CA ASP A 114 -8.84 6.34 -6.37
C ASP A 114 -8.92 4.80 -6.45
N LEU A 115 -8.44 4.14 -5.40
CA LEU A 115 -8.34 2.68 -5.34
C LEU A 115 -9.71 2.00 -5.48
N ARG A 116 -9.75 0.92 -6.26
CA ARG A 116 -10.93 0.10 -6.51
C ARG A 116 -10.66 -1.34 -6.05
N LEU A 117 -11.72 -2.10 -5.77
CA LEU A 117 -11.60 -3.50 -5.36
C LEU A 117 -10.83 -4.34 -6.39
N GLU A 118 -10.97 -4.02 -7.68
CA GLU A 118 -10.25 -4.65 -8.78
C GLU A 118 -8.74 -4.32 -8.85
N ASP A 119 -8.27 -3.31 -8.12
CA ASP A 119 -6.85 -2.99 -8.00
C ASP A 119 -6.13 -3.96 -7.04
N SER A 120 -6.85 -4.79 -6.28
CA SER A 120 -6.26 -5.87 -5.49
C SER A 120 -5.47 -6.84 -6.36
N GLY A 121 -4.33 -7.32 -5.87
CA GLY A 121 -3.50 -8.29 -6.59
C GLY A 121 -2.03 -8.21 -6.24
N ASN A 122 -1.23 -9.01 -6.95
CA ASN A 122 0.22 -9.07 -6.79
C ASN A 122 0.91 -8.07 -7.71
N TYR A 123 1.60 -7.10 -7.11
CA TYR A 123 2.38 -6.10 -7.83
C TYR A 123 3.84 -6.51 -7.85
N ILE A 124 4.41 -6.63 -9.05
CA ILE A 124 5.79 -7.02 -9.27
C ILE A 124 6.55 -5.79 -9.76
N CYS A 125 7.61 -5.43 -9.05
CA CYS A 125 8.58 -4.45 -9.53
C CYS A 125 9.80 -5.20 -10.07
N GLU A 126 10.09 -5.00 -11.34
CA GLU A 126 11.29 -5.49 -11.99
C GLU A 126 12.25 -4.33 -12.26
N VAL A 127 13.50 -4.48 -11.83
CA VAL A 127 14.57 -3.53 -12.05
C VAL A 127 15.63 -4.14 -12.95
N THR A 128 15.99 -3.44 -14.03
CA THR A 128 16.90 -3.98 -15.06
C THR A 128 17.94 -2.96 -15.50
N ASN A 129 19.19 -3.40 -15.63
CA ASN A 129 20.25 -2.69 -16.34
C ASN A 129 21.01 -3.64 -17.27
N SER A 130 22.08 -3.15 -17.92
CA SER A 130 22.89 -3.95 -18.85
C SER A 130 23.62 -5.15 -18.22
N PHE A 131 23.69 -5.23 -16.89
CA PHE A 131 24.38 -6.28 -16.14
C PHE A 131 23.44 -7.30 -15.50
N GLY A 132 22.12 -7.08 -15.56
CA GLY A 132 21.15 -8.06 -15.11
C GLY A 132 19.82 -7.43 -14.68
N SER A 133 18.99 -8.28 -14.07
CA SER A 133 17.69 -7.90 -13.54
C SER A 133 17.46 -8.47 -12.13
N LYS A 134 16.60 -7.79 -11.37
CA LYS A 134 16.05 -8.24 -10.10
C LYS A 134 14.56 -7.93 -10.07
N GLU A 135 13.82 -8.68 -9.27
CA GLU A 135 12.39 -8.44 -9.07
C GLU A 135 11.99 -8.65 -7.62
N VAL A 136 10.89 -8.02 -7.23
CA VAL A 136 10.24 -8.17 -5.93
C VAL A 136 8.73 -8.10 -6.13
N THR A 137 7.99 -8.88 -5.34
CA THR A 137 6.52 -8.93 -5.39
C THR A 137 5.94 -8.52 -4.05
N GLY A 138 4.91 -7.68 -4.07
CA GLY A 138 4.09 -7.34 -2.90
C GLY A 138 2.61 -7.47 -3.21
N HIS A 139 1.81 -7.88 -2.22
CA HIS A 139 0.36 -8.06 -2.39
C HIS A 139 -0.43 -6.86 -1.87
N LEU A 140 -1.24 -6.24 -2.73
CA LEU A 140 -2.16 -5.18 -2.32
C LEU A 140 -3.55 -5.77 -2.15
N ASN A 141 -4.13 -5.60 -0.96
CA ASN A 141 -5.53 -5.89 -0.68
C ASN A 141 -6.32 -4.57 -0.59
N VAL A 142 -7.29 -4.37 -1.47
CA VAL A 142 -8.20 -3.21 -1.42
C VAL A 142 -9.51 -3.63 -0.78
N ILE A 143 -9.82 -3.04 0.38
CA ILE A 143 -11.01 -3.38 1.16
C ILE A 143 -12.11 -2.33 1.06
N GLY A 144 -13.36 -2.80 1.00
CA GLY A 144 -14.54 -1.96 1.16
C GLY A 144 -14.90 -1.79 2.63
N THR A 145 -15.37 -0.60 3.01
CA THR A 145 -16.02 -0.42 4.32
C THR A 145 -17.35 -1.16 4.33
N LEU A 146 -17.52 -2.09 5.27
CA LEU A 146 -18.85 -2.60 5.62
C LEU A 146 -19.60 -1.49 6.34
N ILE A 147 -20.56 -0.86 5.65
CA ILE A 147 -21.49 0.08 6.27
C ILE A 147 -22.52 -0.76 7.03
N TRP A 148 -22.33 -0.95 8.34
CA TRP A 148 -23.29 -1.66 9.19
C TRP A 148 -24.70 -1.04 9.15
N ASP A 149 -24.78 0.26 8.86
CA ASP A 149 -26.06 1.00 8.85
C ASP A 149 -26.93 0.74 7.61
N ALA A 150 -26.38 0.17 6.53
CA ALA A 150 -27.15 -0.11 5.32
C ALA A 150 -28.00 -1.39 5.42
N MET A 151 -27.70 -2.29 6.37
CA MET A 151 -28.48 -3.53 6.59
C MET A 151 -29.62 -3.37 7.61
N ALA A 152 -29.62 -2.30 8.42
CA ALA A 152 -30.64 -2.06 9.43
C ALA A 152 -31.96 -1.50 8.84
N ASN A 153 -31.93 -0.91 7.64
CA ASN A 153 -33.06 -0.14 7.10
C ASN A 153 -34.09 -0.95 6.29
N HIS A 154 -34.06 -2.29 6.35
CA HIS A 154 -35.07 -3.14 5.69
C HIS A 154 -35.68 -4.22 6.60
N VAL A 155 -35.34 -4.24 7.89
CA VAL A 155 -36.08 -5.09 8.84
C VAL A 155 -37.31 -4.31 9.29
N PRO A 156 -38.55 -4.77 9.01
CA PRO A 156 -39.73 -4.08 9.53
C PRO A 156 -39.67 -4.05 11.07
N GLU A 157 -39.71 -2.86 11.67
CA GLU A 157 -39.64 -2.61 13.12
C GLU A 157 -40.81 -3.19 13.93
N THR A 158 -41.72 -3.96 13.31
CA THR A 158 -42.86 -4.58 14.01
C THR A 158 -43.08 -6.01 13.52
N CYS A 159 -42.97 -6.98 14.44
CA CYS A 159 -43.41 -8.36 14.25
C CYS A 159 -44.58 -8.63 15.22
N ARG A 160 -45.62 -9.34 14.79
CA ARG A 160 -46.73 -9.79 15.64
C ARG A 160 -46.39 -11.14 16.26
N GLN A 161 -47.07 -11.47 17.36
CA GLN A 161 -46.92 -12.76 18.03
C GLN A 161 -47.32 -13.90 17.08
N GLY A 162 -46.36 -14.71 16.66
CA GLY A 162 -46.53 -15.83 15.72
C GLY A 162 -45.86 -15.67 14.35
N ASP A 163 -45.21 -14.53 14.07
CA ASP A 163 -44.50 -14.34 12.80
C ASP A 163 -43.22 -15.19 12.72
N THR A 164 -43.00 -15.84 11.59
CA THR A 164 -41.76 -16.59 11.30
C THR A 164 -40.85 -15.73 10.43
N VAL A 165 -39.77 -15.17 11.00
CA VAL A 165 -38.76 -14.42 10.24
C VAL A 165 -37.84 -15.43 9.55
N GLY A 166 -38.07 -15.68 8.27
CA GLY A 166 -37.20 -16.51 7.44
C GLY A 166 -35.92 -15.75 7.10
N GLN A 167 -34.75 -16.33 7.41
CA GLN A 167 -33.46 -15.86 6.89
C GLN A 167 -33.53 -15.84 5.35
N SER A 168 -33.59 -14.66 4.74
CA SER A 168 -33.35 -14.53 3.31
C SER A 168 -31.87 -14.82 3.03
N ALA A 169 -31.60 -15.92 2.32
CA ALA A 169 -30.27 -16.30 1.88
C ALA A 169 -29.67 -15.22 0.98
N ILE A 170 -28.61 -14.56 1.44
CA ILE A 170 -27.72 -13.79 0.56
C ILE A 170 -26.66 -14.77 0.08
N THR A 171 -26.72 -15.12 -1.21
CA THR A 171 -25.67 -15.92 -1.87
C THR A 171 -24.38 -15.11 -1.93
N CYS A 172 -23.37 -15.53 -1.17
CA CYS A 172 -21.99 -15.06 -1.30
C CYS A 172 -21.11 -16.22 -1.81
N THR A 173 -20.64 -16.09 -3.04
CA THR A 173 -19.47 -16.81 -3.55
C THR A 173 -18.61 -15.82 -4.36
N PRO A 174 -17.27 -15.78 -4.21
CA PRO A 174 -16.40 -16.59 -3.35
C PRO A 174 -15.57 -15.76 -2.34
N GLU A 175 -15.80 -15.96 -1.04
CA GLU A 175 -14.80 -16.31 0.01
C GLU A 175 -15.52 -16.47 1.39
N PRO A 176 -15.12 -17.43 2.25
CA PRO A 176 -15.91 -17.88 3.42
C PRO A 176 -15.44 -17.12 4.69
N VAL A 177 -16.23 -16.74 5.71
CA VAL A 177 -17.40 -17.32 6.36
C VAL A 177 -18.16 -16.16 7.06
N CYS A 178 -19.46 -15.98 6.80
CA CYS A 178 -20.30 -15.17 7.68
C CYS A 178 -20.80 -16.05 8.83
N ILE A 179 -20.41 -15.74 10.07
CA ILE A 179 -21.11 -16.25 11.25
C ILE A 179 -22.15 -15.19 11.62
N THR A 180 -23.41 -15.43 11.27
CA THR A 180 -24.52 -14.63 11.78
C THR A 180 -24.80 -15.04 13.22
N VAL A 181 -24.49 -14.17 14.17
CA VAL A 181 -25.10 -14.21 15.51
C VAL A 181 -26.24 -13.20 15.50
N ALA A 182 -27.48 -13.67 15.40
CA ALA A 182 -28.65 -12.83 15.59
C ALA A 182 -28.94 -12.74 17.09
N THR A 183 -28.73 -11.57 17.70
CA THR A 183 -29.28 -11.28 19.03
C THR A 183 -30.68 -10.75 18.87
N ILE A 184 -31.67 -11.53 19.29
CA ILE A 184 -33.06 -11.06 19.40
C ILE A 184 -33.23 -10.51 20.82
N LYS A 185 -33.75 -9.28 20.93
CA LYS A 185 -34.23 -8.73 22.19
C LYS A 185 -35.72 -9.05 22.31
N ASP A 186 -36.15 -9.59 23.44
CA ASP A 186 -37.57 -9.67 23.73
C ASP A 186 -38.15 -8.28 24.08
N VAL A 187 -39.47 -8.19 24.19
CA VAL A 187 -40.22 -6.98 24.56
C VAL A 187 -39.86 -6.45 25.97
N GLU A 188 -39.18 -7.25 26.79
CA GLU A 188 -38.73 -6.88 28.15
C GLU A 188 -37.24 -6.47 28.16
N GLY A 189 -36.55 -6.52 27.01
CA GLY A 189 -35.16 -6.12 26.85
C GLY A 189 -34.14 -7.22 27.17
N ASN A 190 -34.56 -8.47 27.37
CA ASN A 190 -33.65 -9.58 27.61
C ASN A 190 -33.01 -10.05 26.31
N MET A 191 -31.71 -10.32 26.36
CA MET A 191 -30.93 -10.78 25.22
C MET A 191 -30.91 -12.31 25.17
N ALA A 192 -31.42 -12.90 24.09
CA ALA A 192 -31.23 -14.32 23.80
C ALA A 192 -30.23 -14.49 22.65
N VAL A 193 -29.19 -15.27 22.87
CA VAL A 193 -28.21 -15.68 21.85
C VAL A 193 -28.67 -17.03 21.31
N ILE A 194 -28.98 -17.11 20.03
CA ILE A 194 -29.28 -18.38 19.35
C ILE A 194 -28.02 -18.78 18.57
N PHE A 195 -27.48 -19.96 18.87
CA PHE A 195 -26.38 -20.60 18.13
C PHE A 195 -26.89 -21.30 16.88
#